data_AF-A0A4Z0PWS2-F1
#
_entry.id   AF-A0A4Z0PWS2-F1
#
_cell.length_a   1.000
_cell.length_b   1.000
_cell.length_c   1.000
_cell.angle_alpha   90.00
_cell.angle_beta   90.00
_cell.angle_gamma   90.00
#
_symmetry.space_group_name_H-M   'P 1'
#
loop_
_entity.id
_entity.type
_entity.pdbx_description
1 polymer ?
#
loop_
_entity_poly.entity_id
_entity_poly.type
_entity_poly.pdbx_seq_one_letter_code
_entity_poly.pdbx_strand_id
1 'polypeptide(L)'
;MAYSVNKLTTPAQCDAVLALIAEERENLDLQQRILDKRRGNLSDDVTEVDAELTAKQTELASLTTLINGLADGDTKTDYERRRRTLSRRITELQDRQLEFNPVALIDREFDVARLTKSLAEADTLEAEVKARKAVLEAAQ
;
A
#
# COMPACT_ATOMS: atom_id res chain seq x y z
N MET A 1 4.82 -7.77 26.51
CA MET A 1 6.29 -7.58 26.49
C MET A 1 6.64 -6.89 27.79
N ALA A 2 7.76 -7.21 28.45
CA ALA A 2 8.02 -6.74 29.82
C ALA A 2 8.49 -5.28 29.87
N TYR A 3 7.61 -4.32 29.66
CA TYR A 3 7.91 -2.93 29.96
C TYR A 3 8.20 -2.79 31.46
N SER A 4 9.09 -1.87 31.80
CA SER A 4 9.41 -1.57 33.20
C SER A 4 8.29 -0.76 33.88
N VAL A 5 7.02 -1.06 33.61
CA VAL A 5 5.85 -0.41 34.23
C VAL A 5 5.86 -0.49 35.75
N ASN A 6 6.52 -1.51 36.31
CA ASN A 6 6.74 -1.64 37.76
C ASN A 6 7.58 -0.49 38.35
N LYS A 7 8.30 0.29 37.53
CA LYS A 7 9.03 1.49 37.95
C LYS A 7 8.13 2.71 38.14
N LEU A 8 6.88 2.67 37.66
CA LEU A 8 5.88 3.69 37.96
C LEU A 8 5.43 3.51 39.42
N THR A 9 5.62 4.54 40.24
CA THR A 9 5.35 4.53 41.69
C THR A 9 4.15 5.37 42.07
N THR A 10 3.64 6.24 41.19
CA THR A 10 2.46 7.06 41.46
C THR A 10 1.43 6.98 40.33
N PRO A 11 0.12 7.14 40.63
CA PRO A 11 -0.91 7.19 39.60
C PRO A 11 -0.67 8.29 38.55
N ALA A 12 -0.13 9.44 38.98
CA ALA A 12 0.21 10.55 38.07
C ALA A 12 1.31 10.19 37.05
N GLN A 13 2.27 9.33 37.41
CA GLN A 13 3.26 8.83 36.45
C GLN A 13 2.61 7.90 35.42
N CYS A 14 1.66 7.06 35.84
CA CYS A 14 0.89 6.24 34.91
C CYS A 14 0.08 7.12 33.95
N ASP A 15 -0.56 8.18 34.44
CA ASP A 15 -1.32 9.11 33.59
C ASP A 15 -0.46 9.84 32.57
N ALA A 16 0.76 10.25 32.95
CA ALA A 16 1.71 10.82 32.00
C ALA A 16 2.08 9.83 30.89
N VAL A 17 2.32 8.56 31.23
CA VAL A 17 2.61 7.52 30.23
C VAL A 17 1.39 7.24 29.34
N LEU A 18 0.18 7.19 29.90
CA LEU A 18 -1.05 7.01 29.11
C LEU A 18 -1.28 8.16 28.13
N ALA A 19 -0.96 9.40 28.52
CA ALA A 19 -1.03 10.55 27.62
C ALA A 19 -0.05 10.41 26.43
N LEU A 20 1.18 9.97 26.70
CA LEU A 20 2.17 9.71 25.64
C LEU A 20 1.71 8.59 24.69
N ILE A 21 1.13 7.53 25.23
CA ILE A 21 0.58 6.43 24.42
C ILE A 21 -0.57 6.94 23.55
N ALA A 22 -1.47 7.77 24.10
CA ALA A 22 -2.60 8.31 23.35
C ALA A 22 -2.15 9.18 22.17
N GLU A 23 -1.14 10.04 22.37
CA GLU A 23 -0.54 10.85 21.30
C GLU A 23 0.10 9.98 20.21
N GLU A 24 0.90 8.98 20.61
CA GLU A 24 1.55 8.08 19.65
C GLU A 24 0.54 7.27 18.86
N ARG A 25 -0.54 6.81 19.50
CA ARG A 25 -1.64 6.11 18.82
C ARG A 25 -2.31 6.97 17.78
N GLU A 26 -2.59 8.24 18.07
CA GLU A 26 -3.22 9.14 17.10
C GLU A 26 -2.33 9.31 15.86
N ASN A 27 -1.02 9.45 16.06
CA ASN A 27 -0.04 9.52 14.98
C ASN A 27 0.01 8.23 14.16
N LEU A 28 0.07 7.06 14.82
CA LEU A 28 0.09 5.75 14.16
C LEU A 28 -1.21 5.48 13.39
N ASP A 29 -2.37 5.84 13.94
CA ASP A 29 -3.68 5.70 13.28
C ASP A 29 -3.81 6.61 12.06
N LEU A 30 -3.26 7.82 12.11
CA LEU A 30 -3.21 8.70 10.95
C LEU A 30 -2.32 8.10 9.85
N GLN A 31 -1.13 7.63 10.21
CA GLN A 31 -0.21 6.98 9.27
C GLN A 31 -0.83 5.73 8.64
N GLN A 32 -1.48 4.89 9.45
CA GLN A 32 -2.17 3.68 9.01
C GLN A 32 -3.24 4.00 7.95
N ARG A 33 -4.12 4.98 8.22
CA ARG A 33 -5.16 5.42 7.27
C ARG A 33 -4.58 5.91 5.94
N ILE A 34 -3.48 6.67 5.99
CA ILE A 34 -2.81 7.17 4.77
C ILE A 34 -2.23 6.01 3.96
N LEU A 35 -1.54 5.06 4.62
CA LEU A 35 -0.91 3.94 3.95
C LEU A 35 -1.93 2.94 3.40
N ASP A 36 -3.02 2.65 4.12
CA ASP A 36 -4.09 1.78 3.63
C ASP A 36 -4.71 2.31 2.34
N LYS A 37 -5.00 3.61 2.29
CA LYS A 37 -5.53 4.25 1.07
C LYS A 37 -4.52 4.16 -0.08
N ARG A 38 -3.24 4.43 0.19
CA ARG A 38 -2.18 4.36 -0.82
C ARG A 38 -1.91 2.94 -1.29
N ARG A 39 -2.03 1.94 -0.42
CA ARG A 39 -1.93 0.52 -0.78
C ARG A 39 -3.09 0.11 -1.69
N GLY A 40 -4.32 0.46 -1.32
CA GLY A 40 -5.51 0.17 -2.13
C GLY A 40 -5.38 0.72 -3.55
N ASN A 41 -5.12 2.02 -3.68
CA ASN A 41 -4.92 2.65 -4.99
C ASN A 41 -3.81 1.97 -5.81
N LEU A 42 -2.66 1.67 -5.19
CA LEU A 42 -1.55 1.01 -5.89
C LEU A 42 -1.90 -0.42 -6.33
N SER A 43 -2.64 -1.17 -5.51
CA SER A 43 -3.10 -2.52 -5.88
C SER A 43 -4.04 -2.49 -7.08
N ASP A 44 -4.97 -1.53 -7.10
CA ASP A 44 -5.89 -1.32 -8.21
C ASP A 44 -5.12 -0.91 -9.48
N ASP A 45 -4.20 0.04 -9.36
CA ASP A 45 -3.35 0.53 -10.46
C ASP A 45 -2.48 -0.58 -11.06
N VAL A 46 -1.82 -1.40 -10.22
CA VAL A 46 -1.00 -2.55 -10.67
C VAL A 46 -1.86 -3.51 -11.49
N THR A 47 -3.04 -3.86 -10.98
CA THR A 47 -3.94 -4.82 -11.63
C THR A 47 -4.48 -4.27 -12.95
N GLU A 48 -4.88 -2.99 -12.99
CA GLU A 48 -5.42 -2.34 -14.18
C GLU A 48 -4.36 -2.19 -15.27
N VAL A 49 -3.14 -1.73 -14.91
CA VAL A 49 -2.04 -1.57 -15.86
C VAL A 49 -1.62 -2.91 -16.45
N ASP A 50 -1.51 -3.97 -15.65
CA ASP A 50 -1.14 -5.31 -16.13
C ASP A 50 -2.21 -5.88 -17.07
N ALA A 51 -3.49 -5.72 -16.74
CA ALA A 51 -4.60 -6.17 -17.56
C ALA A 51 -4.67 -5.40 -18.90
N GLU A 52 -4.53 -4.07 -18.86
CA GLU A 52 -4.54 -3.24 -20.07
C GLU A 52 -3.34 -3.58 -20.96
N LEU A 53 -2.14 -3.72 -20.38
CA LEU A 53 -0.93 -4.06 -21.12
C LEU A 53 -1.08 -5.42 -21.83
N THR A 54 -1.58 -6.43 -21.12
CA THR A 54 -1.82 -7.77 -21.67
C THR A 54 -2.82 -7.73 -22.82
N ALA A 55 -3.93 -7.00 -22.67
CA ALA A 55 -4.93 -6.83 -23.71
C ALA A 55 -4.34 -6.13 -24.94
N LYS A 56 -3.57 -5.06 -24.75
CA LYS A 56 -2.97 -4.28 -25.84
C LYS A 56 -1.89 -5.06 -26.58
N GLN A 57 -1.07 -5.84 -25.88
CA GLN A 57 -0.10 -6.74 -26.50
C GLN A 57 -0.78 -7.83 -27.33
N THR A 58 -1.90 -8.38 -26.85
CA THR A 58 -2.71 -9.36 -27.60
C THR A 58 -3.36 -8.73 -28.84
N GLU A 59 -3.89 -7.52 -28.72
CA GLU A 59 -4.40 -6.74 -29.84
C GLU A 59 -3.29 -6.47 -30.87
N LEU A 60 -2.07 -6.14 -30.42
CA LEU A 60 -0.93 -5.87 -31.30
C LEU A 60 -0.50 -7.11 -32.07
N ALA A 61 -0.46 -8.27 -31.40
CA ALA A 61 -0.14 -9.54 -32.04
C ALA A 61 -1.18 -9.91 -33.11
N SER A 62 -2.47 -9.76 -32.79
CA SER A 62 -3.58 -10.02 -33.71
C SER A 62 -3.54 -9.09 -34.92
N LEU A 63 -3.33 -7.79 -34.69
CA LEU A 63 -3.23 -6.78 -35.73
C LEU A 63 -2.02 -7.00 -36.63
N THR A 64 -0.89 -7.44 -36.06
CA THR A 64 0.32 -7.76 -36.84
C THR A 64 0.07 -8.96 -37.76
N THR A 65 -0.60 -10.00 -37.28
CA THR A 65 -1.00 -11.16 -38.09
C THR A 65 -1.93 -10.73 -39.23
N LEU A 66 -2.91 -9.86 -38.96
CA LEU A 66 -3.81 -9.33 -39.98
C LEU A 66 -3.05 -8.55 -41.06
N ILE A 67 -2.17 -7.61 -40.68
CA ILE A 67 -1.38 -6.80 -41.61
C ILE A 67 -0.53 -7.68 -42.54
N ASN A 68 0.04 -8.76 -42.02
CA ASN A 68 0.87 -9.69 -42.81
C ASN A 68 0.07 -10.43 -43.88
N GLY A 69 -1.24 -10.60 -43.69
CA GLY A 69 -2.15 -11.22 -44.67
C GLY A 69 -2.76 -10.24 -45.68
N LEU A 70 -2.55 -8.92 -45.52
CA LEU A 70 -3.11 -7.91 -46.42
C LEU A 70 -2.18 -7.61 -47.60
N ALA A 71 -2.78 -7.49 -48.78
CA ALA A 71 -2.12 -6.90 -49.94
C ALA A 71 -1.78 -5.43 -49.68
N ASP A 72 -0.77 -4.94 -50.38
CA ASP A 72 -0.37 -3.54 -50.28
C ASP A 72 -1.49 -2.64 -50.83
N GLY A 73 -1.72 -1.52 -50.12
CA GLY A 73 -2.78 -0.57 -50.43
C GLY A 73 -3.20 0.23 -49.20
N ASP A 74 -4.24 1.04 -49.37
CA ASP A 74 -4.70 1.97 -48.34
C ASP A 74 -5.16 1.24 -47.06
N THR A 75 -5.84 0.10 -47.20
CA THR A 75 -6.29 -0.72 -46.06
C THR A 75 -5.12 -1.19 -45.19
N LYS A 76 -4.04 -1.70 -45.80
CA LYS A 76 -2.84 -2.12 -45.06
C LYS A 76 -2.17 -0.92 -44.38
N THR A 77 -2.09 0.21 -45.07
CA THR A 77 -1.54 1.46 -44.53
C THR A 77 -2.31 1.95 -43.30
N ASP A 78 -3.63 1.83 -43.30
CA ASP A 78 -4.46 2.23 -42.16
C ASP A 78 -4.28 1.30 -40.95
N TYR A 79 -4.20 -0.01 -41.17
CA TYR A 79 -3.87 -0.94 -40.10
C TYR A 79 -2.45 -0.74 -39.55
N GLU A 80 -1.48 -0.39 -40.39
CA GLU A 80 -0.14 -0.02 -39.95
C GLU A 80 -0.14 1.25 -39.10
N ARG A 81 -0.95 2.26 -39.44
CA ARG A 81 -1.16 3.44 -38.59
C ARG A 81 -1.72 3.04 -37.24
N ARG A 82 -2.76 2.20 -37.20
CA ARG A 82 -3.33 1.68 -35.95
C ARG A 82 -2.30 0.90 -35.12
N ARG A 83 -1.46 0.09 -35.77
CA ARG A 83 -0.35 -0.65 -35.12
C ARG A 83 0.62 0.30 -34.43
N ARG A 84 0.99 1.40 -35.08
CA ARG A 84 1.88 2.43 -34.50
C ARG A 84 1.25 3.07 -33.25
N THR A 85 -0.03 3.46 -33.31
CA THR A 85 -0.74 4.01 -32.16
C THR A 85 -0.78 3.02 -31.00
N LEU A 86 -1.09 1.75 -31.29
CA LEU A 86 -1.15 0.70 -30.29
C LEU A 86 0.21 0.42 -29.65
N SER A 87 1.29 0.44 -30.44
CA SER A 87 2.66 0.26 -29.94
C SER A 87 3.09 1.40 -29.01
N ARG A 88 2.69 2.65 -29.31
CA ARG A 88 2.91 3.79 -28.41
C ARG A 88 2.19 3.60 -27.09
N ARG A 89 0.92 3.20 -27.12
CA ARG A 89 0.15 2.93 -25.90
C ARG A 89 0.77 1.83 -25.05
N ILE A 90 1.28 0.77 -25.67
CA ILE A 90 2.01 -0.30 -24.96
C ILE A 90 3.24 0.24 -24.26
N THR A 91 4.00 1.13 -24.91
CA THR A 91 5.20 1.75 -24.31
C THR A 91 4.81 2.60 -23.10
N GLU A 92 3.77 3.42 -23.20
CA GLU A 92 3.25 4.21 -22.06
C GLU A 92 2.82 3.33 -20.89
N LEU A 93 2.18 2.19 -21.17
CA LEU A 93 1.75 1.25 -20.14
C LEU A 93 2.94 0.53 -19.50
N GLN A 94 3.98 0.22 -20.26
CA GLN A 94 5.24 -0.34 -19.72
C GLN A 94 5.94 0.68 -18.81
N ASP A 95 5.96 1.95 -19.19
CA ASP A 95 6.52 3.02 -18.34
C ASP A 95 5.72 3.15 -17.04
N ARG A 96 4.37 3.10 -17.11
CA ARG A 96 3.52 3.07 -15.92
C ARG A 96 3.74 1.83 -15.06
N GLN A 97 3.97 0.66 -15.66
CA GLN A 97 4.25 -0.57 -14.93
C GLN A 97 5.54 -0.47 -14.09
N LEU A 98 6.50 0.37 -14.49
CA LEU A 98 7.69 0.65 -13.67
C LEU A 98 7.34 1.46 -12.41
N GLU A 99 6.37 2.36 -12.48
CA GLU A 99 5.89 3.17 -11.36
C GLU A 99 4.94 2.39 -10.45
N PHE A 100 4.02 1.64 -11.04
CA PHE A 100 3.03 0.80 -10.37
C PHE A 100 3.47 -0.67 -10.48
N ASN A 101 4.56 -1.01 -9.80
CA ASN A 101 5.12 -2.36 -9.84
C ASN A 101 4.80 -3.19 -8.57
N PRO A 102 4.83 -4.52 -8.65
CA PRO A 102 4.58 -5.39 -7.50
C PRO A 102 5.56 -5.20 -6.33
N VAL A 103 6.80 -4.76 -6.59
CA VAL A 103 7.78 -4.52 -5.52
C VAL A 103 7.35 -3.33 -4.65
N ALA A 104 6.89 -2.24 -5.26
CA ALA A 104 6.34 -1.09 -4.56
C ALA A 104 5.06 -1.45 -3.78
N LEU A 105 4.25 -2.38 -4.30
CA LEU A 105 3.08 -2.88 -3.58
C LEU A 105 3.48 -3.65 -2.32
N ILE A 106 4.42 -4.59 -2.45
CA ILE A 106 4.93 -5.39 -1.32
C ILE A 106 5.57 -4.50 -0.24
N ASP A 107 6.32 -3.48 -0.64
CA ASP A 107 6.92 -2.51 0.30
C ASP A 107 5.84 -1.78 1.13
N ARG A 108 4.75 -1.33 0.48
CA ARG A 108 3.62 -0.71 1.19
C ARG A 108 2.87 -1.68 2.09
N GLU A 109 2.68 -2.93 1.64
CA GLU A 109 2.07 -3.98 2.45
C GLU A 109 2.89 -4.26 3.72
N PHE A 110 4.21 -4.28 3.59
CA PHE A 110 5.12 -4.43 4.72
C PHE A 110 4.99 -3.27 5.71
N ASP A 111 4.98 -2.02 5.25
CA ASP A 111 4.83 -0.86 6.12
C ASP A 111 3.48 -0.87 6.86
N VAL A 112 2.38 -1.24 6.19
CA VAL A 112 1.07 -1.43 6.84
C VAL A 112 1.15 -2.51 7.92
N ALA A 113 1.76 -3.66 7.62
CA ALA A 113 1.91 -4.74 8.60
C ALA A 113 2.76 -4.30 9.80
N ARG A 114 3.80 -3.48 9.59
CA ARG A 114 4.63 -2.91 10.66
C ARG A 114 3.83 -1.95 11.55
N LEU A 115 3.04 -1.04 10.96
CA LEU A 115 2.19 -0.11 11.72
C LEU A 115 1.13 -0.85 12.52
N THR A 116 0.48 -1.85 11.93
CA THR A 116 -0.51 -2.70 12.62
C THR A 116 0.10 -3.36 13.87
N LYS A 117 1.33 -3.87 13.76
CA LYS A 117 2.05 -4.43 14.93
C LYS A 117 2.38 -3.37 15.97
N SER A 118 2.75 -2.17 15.54
CA SER A 118 3.09 -1.06 16.44
C SER A 118 1.86 -0.58 17.24
N LEU A 119 0.68 -0.52 16.60
CA LEU A 119 -0.59 -0.24 17.27
C LEU A 119 -0.94 -1.32 18.30
N ALA A 120 -0.80 -2.60 17.95
CA ALA A 120 -1.05 -3.70 18.88
C ALA A 120 -0.09 -3.70 20.09
N GLU A 121 1.15 -3.26 19.87
CA GLU A 121 2.12 -3.07 20.95
C GLU A 121 1.73 -1.90 21.87
N ALA A 122 1.25 -0.79 21.30
CA ALA A 122 0.72 0.34 22.06
C ALA A 122 -0.51 -0.06 22.92
N ASP A 123 -1.42 -0.87 22.36
CA ASP A 123 -2.56 -1.45 23.11
C ASP A 123 -2.08 -2.29 24.31
N THR A 124 -1.04 -3.10 24.09
CA THR A 124 -0.46 -3.96 25.13
C THR A 124 0.14 -3.12 26.26
N LEU A 125 0.95 -2.11 25.92
CA LEU A 125 1.55 -1.21 26.89
C LEU A 125 0.48 -0.42 27.66
N GLU A 126 -0.55 0.07 26.98
CA GLU A 126 -1.66 0.79 27.61
C GLU A 126 -2.35 -0.07 28.67
N ALA A 127 -2.62 -1.34 28.36
CA ALA A 127 -3.23 -2.28 29.28
C ALA A 127 -2.34 -2.54 30.51
N GLU A 128 -1.03 -2.71 30.31
CA GLU A 128 -0.06 -2.89 31.40
C GLU A 128 0.01 -1.65 32.33
N VAL A 129 0.01 -0.44 31.76
CA VAL A 129 0.05 0.82 32.53
C VAL A 129 -1.25 1.03 33.30
N LYS A 130 -2.41 0.75 32.68
CA LYS A 130 -3.72 0.80 33.37
C LYS A 130 -3.79 -0.18 34.54
N ALA A 131 -3.31 -1.41 34.34
CA ALA A 131 -3.24 -2.40 35.41
C ALA A 131 -2.33 -1.93 36.56
N ARG A 132 -1.16 -1.35 36.25
CA ARG A 132 -0.27 -0.78 37.26
C ARG A 132 -0.91 0.37 38.02
N LYS A 133 -1.61 1.28 37.32
CA LYS A 133 -2.34 2.40 37.94
C LYS A 133 -3.38 1.90 38.95
N ALA A 134 -4.19 0.91 38.57
CA ALA A 134 -5.20 0.34 39.45
C ALA A 134 -4.60 -0.26 40.73
N VAL A 135 -3.44 -0.93 40.64
CA VAL A 135 -2.73 -1.46 41.82
C VAL A 135 -2.24 -0.35 42.75
N LEU A 136 -1.77 0.77 42.20
CA LEU A 136 -1.29 1.92 42.98
C LEU A 136 -2.44 2.67 43.66
N GLU A 137 -3.60 2.78 43.01
CA GLU A 137 -4.80 3.41 43.58
C GLU A 137 -5.45 2.55 44.66
N ALA A 138 -5.46 1.22 44.51
CA ALA A 138 -5.99 0.30 45.52
C ALA A 138 -5.10 0.19 46.78
N ALA A 139 -3.86 0.68 46.72
CA ALA A 139 -2.92 0.70 47.84
C ALA A 139 -2.95 2.01 48.64
N GLN A 140 -3.80 2.97 48.25
CA GLN A 140 -4.04 4.26 48.92
C GLN A 140 -5.31 4.19 49.77
#